data_AF-A0A250FRZ3-F1
#
_entry.id   AF-A0A250FRZ3-F1
#
_cell.length_a   1.000
_cell.length_b   1.000
_cell.length_c   1.000
_cell.angle_alpha   90.00
_cell.angle_beta   90.00
_cell.angle_gamma   90.00
#
_symmetry.space_group_name_H-M   'P 1'
#
loop_
_entity.id
_entity.type
_entity.pdbx_description
1 polymer ?
#
loop_
_entity_poly.entity_id
_entity_poly.type
_entity_poly.pdbx_seq_one_letter_code
_entity_poly.pdbx_strand_id
1 'polypeptide(L)'
;MAKDQENKNMATTSPLEQGEVKRLKPNLEECFEVLLPGGRVYYTGEKEVQAGLQIIDLSRVPYNALVLYITGFKYLALKEGAVALFSELGTATLEKLIAQKREHYPKDVPYLERALKMKRGVTND
;
A
#
# COMPACT_ATOMS: atom_id res chain seq x y z
N MET A 1 54.09 35.57 -13.89
CA MET A 1 53.53 34.62 -12.89
C MET A 1 52.85 33.52 -13.67
N ALA A 2 53.40 32.30 -13.62
CA ALA A 2 52.93 31.16 -14.40
C ALA A 2 52.98 29.90 -13.53
N LYS A 3 51.98 29.03 -13.74
CA LYS A 3 51.82 27.64 -13.25
C LYS A 3 51.51 27.54 -11.75
N ASP A 4 50.65 26.66 -11.26
CA ASP A 4 50.22 25.35 -11.73
C ASP A 4 48.90 25.01 -11.00
N GLN A 5 47.86 24.56 -11.70
CA GLN A 5 46.61 24.11 -11.09
C GLN A 5 46.56 22.57 -11.19
N GLU A 6 47.14 21.91 -10.19
CA GLU A 6 47.13 20.46 -10.04
C GLU A 6 45.97 20.00 -9.14
N ASN A 7 45.00 19.36 -9.80
CA ASN A 7 44.36 18.10 -9.44
C ASN A 7 44.27 17.70 -7.95
N LYS A 8 43.04 17.45 -7.48
CA LYS A 8 42.74 16.24 -6.70
C LYS A 8 41.24 15.97 -6.60
N ASN A 9 40.91 14.72 -6.97
CA ASN A 9 39.75 13.92 -6.56
C ASN A 9 38.63 13.76 -7.59
N MET A 10 38.98 13.05 -8.67
CA MET A 10 38.12 11.98 -9.20
C MET A 10 37.82 10.97 -8.09
N ALA A 11 36.54 10.74 -7.80
CA ALA A 11 36.05 9.44 -7.35
C ALA A 11 34.57 9.36 -7.71
N THR A 12 34.35 8.86 -8.90
CA THR A 12 33.13 8.26 -9.43
C THR A 12 32.54 7.31 -8.38
N THR A 13 31.40 7.67 -7.81
CA THR A 13 30.43 6.72 -7.24
C THR A 13 29.06 7.39 -7.25
N SER A 14 28.41 7.32 -8.41
CA SER A 14 26.96 7.14 -8.42
C SER A 14 26.71 5.65 -8.24
N PRO A 15 26.15 5.19 -7.11
CA PRO A 15 25.47 3.92 -7.12
C PRO A 15 24.09 4.18 -6.57
N LEU A 16 23.14 4.58 -7.41
CA LEU A 16 21.75 4.15 -7.29
C LEU A 16 21.13 4.21 -8.70
N GLU A 17 21.72 3.44 -9.62
CA GLU A 17 20.89 2.64 -10.53
C GLU A 17 20.14 1.64 -9.64
N GLN A 18 19.20 2.12 -8.83
CA GLN A 18 18.09 1.28 -8.41
C GLN A 18 17.34 1.04 -9.69
N GLY A 19 17.65 -0.11 -10.30
CA GLY A 19 16.91 -0.63 -11.42
C GLY A 19 15.44 -0.31 -11.20
N GLU A 20 14.86 0.34 -12.21
CA GLU A 20 13.44 0.62 -12.31
C GLU A 20 12.70 -0.72 -12.25
N VAL A 21 12.56 -1.28 -11.04
CA VAL A 21 11.31 -1.86 -10.67
C VAL A 21 10.37 -0.68 -10.82
N LYS A 22 9.68 -0.63 -11.96
CA LYS A 22 8.35 -0.03 -12.05
C LYS A 22 7.53 -0.71 -10.95
N ARG A 23 7.80 -0.36 -9.69
CA ARG A 23 6.85 -0.40 -8.60
C ARG A 23 5.79 0.53 -9.15
N LEU A 24 4.80 -0.05 -9.83
CA LEU A 24 3.49 0.54 -9.94
C LEU A 24 3.25 1.08 -8.54
N LYS A 25 3.44 2.40 -8.34
CA LYS A 25 2.94 3.05 -7.15
C LYS A 25 1.46 2.88 -7.38
N PRO A 26 0.81 1.90 -6.70
CA PRO A 26 -0.57 1.64 -6.98
C PRO A 26 -1.25 2.96 -6.65
N ASN A 27 -2.02 3.49 -7.60
CA ASN A 27 -2.72 4.71 -7.35
C ASN A 27 -3.73 4.42 -6.26
N LEU A 28 -3.41 4.80 -5.02
CA LEU A 28 -4.19 4.43 -3.86
C LEU A 28 -5.62 5.00 -3.98
N GLU A 29 -5.81 6.09 -4.72
CA GLU A 29 -7.12 6.68 -5.01
C GLU A 29 -7.99 5.81 -5.93
N GLU A 30 -7.37 4.99 -6.78
CA GLU A 30 -8.03 3.99 -7.63
C GLU A 30 -8.27 2.67 -6.88
N CYS A 31 -7.54 2.43 -5.79
CA CYS A 31 -7.64 1.21 -4.98
C CYS A 31 -8.60 1.38 -3.80
N PHE A 32 -8.63 2.56 -3.19
CA PHE A 32 -9.36 2.81 -1.96
C PHE A 32 -10.37 3.95 -2.13
N GLU A 33 -11.47 3.80 -1.41
CA GLU A 33 -12.45 4.85 -1.18
C GLU A 33 -12.43 5.24 0.29
N VAL A 34 -12.41 6.54 0.56
CA VAL A 34 -12.57 7.07 1.92
C VAL A 34 -14.06 7.21 2.22
N LEU A 35 -14.51 6.53 3.26
CA LEU A 35 -15.93 6.50 3.64
C LEU A 35 -16.37 7.69 4.51
N LEU A 36 -15.40 8.44 5.04
CA LEU A 36 -15.64 9.66 5.82
C LEU A 36 -14.82 10.82 5.24
N PRO A 37 -15.21 11.33 4.06
CA PRO A 37 -14.44 12.36 3.36
C PRO A 37 -14.35 13.64 4.19
N GLY A 38 -13.13 14.18 4.33
CA GLY A 38 -12.85 15.37 5.13
C GLY A 38 -12.85 15.14 6.65
N GLY A 39 -13.06 13.90 7.10
CA GLY A 39 -12.97 13.52 8.50
C GLY A 39 -11.53 13.50 9.01
N ARG A 40 -11.37 13.68 10.32
CA ARG A 40 -10.13 13.32 11.02
C ARG A 40 -10.48 12.34 12.11
N VAL A 41 -9.81 11.20 12.13
CA VAL A 41 -10.10 10.14 13.09
C VAL A 41 -8.87 9.82 13.90
N TYR A 42 -9.10 9.62 15.19
CA TYR A 42 -8.10 9.11 16.11
C TYR A 42 -8.07 7.59 15.97
N TYR A 43 -6.94 7.06 15.51
CA TYR A 43 -6.73 5.64 15.30
C TYR A 43 -5.60 5.16 16.19
N THR A 44 -5.93 4.25 17.10
CA THR A 44 -4.94 3.41 17.78
C THR A 44 -4.82 2.13 16.97
N GLY A 45 -3.70 1.95 16.26
CA GLY A 45 -3.42 0.67 15.59
C GLY A 45 -3.36 -0.47 16.62
N GLU A 46 -3.48 -1.71 16.14
CA GLU A 46 -3.24 -2.87 17.01
C GLU A 46 -1.83 -2.81 17.61
N LYS A 47 -1.73 -3.20 18.90
CA LYS A 47 -0.56 -3.03 19.78
C LYS A 47 0.77 -3.50 19.19
N GLU A 48 0.77 -4.39 18.21
CA GLU A 48 1.97 -5.00 17.65
C GLU A 48 2.63 -4.19 16.52
N VAL A 49 1.92 -3.28 15.85
CA VAL A 49 2.44 -2.63 14.62
C VAL A 49 2.76 -1.15 14.81
N GLN A 50 2.05 -0.45 15.69
CA GLN A 50 2.33 0.96 16.01
C GLN A 50 1.66 1.35 17.33
N ALA A 51 2.41 1.26 18.43
CA ALA A 51 1.97 1.74 19.73
C ALA A 51 1.96 3.28 19.76
N GLY A 52 0.89 3.89 19.26
CA GLY A 52 0.70 5.34 19.29
C GLY A 52 -0.64 5.76 18.70
N LEU A 53 -1.32 6.69 19.37
CA LEU A 53 -2.52 7.34 18.86
C LEU A 53 -2.14 8.16 17.62
N GLN A 54 -2.65 7.79 16.45
CA GLN A 54 -2.43 8.51 15.21
C GLN A 54 -3.68 9.30 14.82
N ILE A 55 -3.49 10.50 14.30
CA ILE A 55 -4.55 11.26 13.65
C ILE A 55 -4.48 10.94 12.17
N ILE A 56 -5.50 10.26 11.65
CA ILE A 56 -5.62 9.98 10.23
C ILE A 56 -6.52 11.04 9.61
N ASP A 57 -5.95 11.83 8.70
CA ASP A 57 -6.69 12.79 7.89
C ASP A 57 -7.30 12.08 6.67
N LEU A 58 -8.63 12.15 6.57
CA LEU A 58 -9.45 11.49 5.55
C LEU A 58 -9.95 12.50 4.50
N SER A 59 -9.30 13.65 4.35
CA SER A 59 -9.56 14.54 3.20
C SER A 59 -9.13 13.92 1.87
N ARG A 60 -8.24 12.93 1.92
CA ARG A 60 -7.72 12.15 0.78
C ARG A 60 -7.47 10.71 1.23
N VAL A 61 -7.20 9.82 0.28
CA VAL A 61 -6.75 8.46 0.62
C VAL A 61 -5.41 8.56 1.36
N PRO A 62 -5.29 7.99 2.57
CA PRO A 62 -4.05 8.06 3.34
C PRO A 62 -2.94 7.23 2.68
N TYR A 63 -1.69 7.69 2.77
CA TYR A 63 -0.54 7.02 2.15
C TYR A 63 -0.32 5.59 2.68
N ASN A 64 -0.77 5.31 3.90
CA ASN A 64 -0.74 4.01 4.55
C ASN A 64 -2.09 3.26 4.46
N ALA A 65 -2.96 3.61 3.50
CA ALA A 65 -4.29 3.01 3.33
C ALA A 65 -4.30 1.47 3.33
N LEU A 66 -3.32 0.83 2.67
CA LEU A 66 -3.20 -0.62 2.67
C LEU A 66 -2.99 -1.19 4.08
N VAL A 67 -2.05 -0.62 4.84
CA VAL A 67 -1.75 -1.05 6.21
C VAL A 67 -2.96 -0.80 7.11
N LEU A 68 -3.59 0.37 7.00
CA LEU A 68 -4.82 0.69 7.74
C LEU A 68 -5.93 -0.32 7.42
N TYR A 69 -6.16 -0.62 6.15
CA TYR A 69 -7.20 -1.54 5.73
C TYR A 69 -7.00 -2.97 6.25
N ILE A 70 -5.74 -3.47 6.19
CA ILE A 70 -5.35 -4.80 6.69
C ILE A 70 -5.48 -4.87 8.21
N THR A 71 -5.15 -3.79 8.92
CA THR A 71 -5.28 -3.69 10.38
C THR A 71 -6.71 -3.41 10.86
N GLY A 72 -7.70 -3.44 9.95
CA GLY A 72 -9.11 -3.34 10.32
C GLY A 72 -9.66 -1.91 10.43
N PHE A 73 -8.97 -0.92 9.88
CA PHE A 73 -9.47 0.45 9.81
C PHE A 73 -10.80 0.52 9.05
N LYS A 74 -11.82 1.11 9.69
CA LYS A 74 -13.23 1.02 9.26
C LYS A 74 -13.69 2.08 8.27
N TYR A 75 -12.84 3.06 7.96
CA TYR A 75 -13.19 4.21 7.11
C TYR A 75 -12.60 4.14 5.70
N LEU A 76 -12.15 2.95 5.29
CA LEU A 76 -11.67 2.66 3.95
C LEU A 76 -12.46 1.48 3.36
N ALA A 77 -12.92 1.65 2.13
CA ALA A 77 -13.49 0.59 1.30
C ALA A 77 -12.61 0.35 0.07
N LEU A 78 -12.83 -0.77 -0.61
CA LEU A 78 -12.08 -1.14 -1.81
C LEU A 78 -12.79 -0.68 -3.10
N LYS A 79 -11.97 -0.37 -4.10
CA LYS A 79 -12.36 -0.10 -5.49
C LYS A 79 -11.76 -1.14 -6.43
N GLU A 80 -12.12 -1.09 -7.71
CA GLU A 80 -11.64 -2.06 -8.71
C GLU A 80 -10.11 -2.11 -8.83
N GLY A 81 -9.41 -0.98 -8.66
CA GLY A 81 -7.95 -0.94 -8.65
C GLY A 81 -7.31 -1.75 -7.51
N ALA A 82 -8.06 -2.03 -6.44
CA ALA A 82 -7.58 -2.86 -5.34
C ALA A 82 -7.31 -4.29 -5.77
N VAL A 83 -7.99 -4.82 -6.79
CA VAL A 83 -7.83 -6.22 -7.21
C VAL A 83 -6.37 -6.51 -7.58
N ALA A 84 -5.76 -5.61 -8.36
CA ALA A 84 -4.35 -5.72 -8.74
C ALA A 84 -3.43 -5.59 -7.52
N LEU A 85 -3.64 -4.57 -6.68
CA LEU A 85 -2.85 -4.35 -5.47
C LEU A 85 -2.87 -5.54 -4.51
N PHE A 86 -4.06 -6.09 -4.24
CA PHE A 86 -4.23 -7.19 -3.30
C PHE A 86 -3.78 -8.52 -3.91
N SER A 87 -3.75 -8.67 -5.23
CA SER A 87 -3.20 -9.87 -5.88
C SER A 87 -1.71 -10.05 -5.61
N GLU A 88 -0.98 -8.99 -5.26
CA GLU A 88 0.43 -9.08 -4.84
C GLU A 88 0.59 -9.74 -3.46
N LEU A 89 -0.44 -9.68 -2.59
CA LEU A 89 -0.42 -10.31 -1.27
C LEU A 89 -0.42 -11.84 -1.36
N GLY A 90 0.01 -12.50 -0.27
CA GLY A 90 -0.05 -13.94 -0.13
C GLY A 90 -1.49 -14.47 -0.10
N THR A 91 -1.71 -15.66 -0.65
CA THR A 91 -3.03 -16.34 -0.67
C THR A 91 -3.61 -16.48 0.73
N ALA A 92 -2.81 -16.94 1.70
CA ALA A 92 -3.23 -17.08 3.09
C ALA A 92 -3.68 -15.75 3.72
N THR A 93 -2.97 -14.65 3.40
CA THR A 93 -3.33 -13.31 3.87
C THR A 93 -4.67 -12.86 3.29
N LEU A 94 -4.88 -13.08 1.99
CA LEU A 94 -6.15 -12.76 1.31
C LEU A 94 -7.32 -13.57 1.88
N GLU A 95 -7.15 -14.87 2.12
CA GLU A 95 -8.19 -15.71 2.71
C GLU A 95 -8.58 -15.25 4.12
N LYS A 96 -7.59 -14.89 4.96
CA LYS A 96 -7.84 -14.31 6.29
C LYS A 96 -8.58 -12.97 6.19
N LEU A 97 -8.18 -12.10 5.27
CA LEU A 97 -8.84 -10.83 4.99
C LEU A 97 -10.29 -11.00 4.53
N ILE A 98 -10.55 -11.94 3.62
CA ILE A 98 -11.91 -12.23 3.14
C ILE A 98 -12.80 -12.68 4.30
N ALA A 99 -12.32 -13.59 5.15
CA ALA A 99 -13.06 -14.04 6.32
C ALA A 99 -13.39 -12.88 7.28
N GLN A 100 -12.40 -12.02 7.57
CA GLN A 100 -12.59 -10.84 8.43
C GLN A 100 -13.56 -9.82 7.82
N LYS A 101 -13.48 -9.57 6.50
CA LYS A 101 -14.28 -8.55 5.82
C LYS A 101 -15.70 -9.03 5.52
N ARG A 102 -15.96 -10.33 5.41
CA ARG A 102 -17.33 -10.86 5.26
C ARG A 102 -18.29 -10.38 6.36
N GLU A 103 -17.79 -10.25 7.59
CA GLU A 103 -18.60 -9.81 8.72
C GLU A 103 -18.75 -8.28 8.80
N HIS A 104 -17.67 -7.54 8.53
CA HIS A 104 -17.65 -6.09 8.77
C HIS A 104 -17.88 -5.23 7.52
N TYR A 105 -17.44 -5.70 6.35
CA TYR A 105 -17.47 -4.99 5.07
C TYR A 105 -17.70 -5.97 3.90
N PRO A 106 -18.91 -6.57 3.79
CA PRO A 106 -19.19 -7.58 2.78
C PRO A 106 -19.08 -7.04 1.34
N LYS A 107 -19.19 -5.72 1.15
CA LYS A 107 -19.01 -5.06 -0.16
C LYS A 107 -17.60 -5.17 -0.72
N ASP A 108 -16.59 -5.34 0.15
CA ASP A 108 -15.19 -5.44 -0.26
C ASP A 108 -14.78 -6.87 -0.65
N VAL A 109 -15.55 -7.87 -0.21
CA VAL A 109 -15.28 -9.30 -0.43
C VAL A 109 -15.12 -9.66 -1.90
N PRO A 110 -15.99 -9.22 -2.84
CA PRO A 110 -15.86 -9.57 -4.26
C PRO A 110 -14.52 -9.13 -4.87
N TYR A 111 -13.97 -7.97 -4.45
CA TYR A 111 -12.68 -7.49 -4.91
C TYR A 111 -11.53 -8.36 -4.40
N LEU A 112 -11.59 -8.76 -3.12
CA LEU A 112 -10.59 -9.64 -2.51
C LEU A 112 -10.64 -11.07 -3.08
N GLU A 113 -11.83 -11.60 -3.37
CA GLU A 113 -11.99 -12.91 -4.01
C GLU A 113 -11.44 -12.90 -5.45
N ARG A 114 -11.66 -11.81 -6.20
CA ARG A 114 -11.03 -11.61 -7.52
C ARG A 114 -9.51 -11.52 -7.42
N ALA A 115 -8.98 -10.80 -6.44
CA ALA A 115 -7.54 -10.70 -6.20
C ALA A 115 -6.93 -12.07 -5.89
N LEU A 116 -7.60 -12.87 -5.06
CA LEU A 116 -7.21 -14.25 -4.74
C LEU A 116 -7.25 -15.15 -5.98
N LYS A 117 -8.28 -15.01 -6.82
CA LYS A 117 -8.39 -15.76 -8.08
C LYS A 117 -7.27 -15.40 -9.06
N MET A 118 -6.95 -14.10 -9.20
CA MET A 118 -5.79 -13.66 -9.99
C MET A 118 -4.50 -14.27 -9.44
N LYS A 119 -4.25 -14.19 -8.13
CA LYS A 119 -3.04 -14.77 -7.52
C LYS A 119 -2.91 -16.28 -7.73
N ARG A 120 -4.01 -17.02 -7.67
CA ARG A 120 -4.06 -18.47 -7.94
C ARG A 120 -3.99 -18.81 -9.44
N GLY A 121 -4.42 -17.88 -10.30
CA GLY A 121 -4.43 -18.04 -11.76
C GLY A 121 -3.12 -17.66 -12.44
N VAL A 122 -2.23 -16.91 -11.78
CA VAL A 122 -0.87 -16.58 -12.25
C VAL A 122 0.11 -17.71 -11.93
N THR A 123 -0.27 -18.94 -12.28
CA THR A 123 0.63 -20.12 -12.26
C THR A 123 0.28 -21.03 -13.43
N ASN A 124 0.10 -20.44 -14.61
CA ASN A 124 0.10 -21.14 -15.90
C ASN A 124 0.65 -20.18 -16.96
N ASP A 125 1.95 -19.92 -16.90
CA ASP A 125 2.79 -19.72 -18.09
C ASP A 125 4.13 -20.40 -17.83
#